data_AF-X8BDG2-F1
#
_entry.id   AF-X8BDG2-F1
#
_cell.length_a   1.000
_cell.length_b   1.000
_cell.length_c   1.000
_cell.angle_alpha   90.00
_cell.angle_beta   90.00
_cell.angle_gamma   90.00
#
_symmetry.space_group_name_H-M   'P 1'
#
loop_
_entity.id
_entity.type
_entity.pdbx_description
1 polymer ?
#
loop_
_entity_poly.entity_id
_entity_poly.type
_entity_poly.pdbx_seq_one_letter_code
_entity_poly.pdbx_strand_id
1 'polypeptide(L)'
;MTLPKRVEHRQPGCVGIWRRRCARPPRASLSRPARQARPRRDNDVGASGDPELMSLREQLRRHPAHHAPDREAQLRVAERYLRIERDNAALQQKVAAATNSLARTFDRIVGLLTERGFIRMLNGDPQVTEDGRLLARIYSESDLLVAECLRTGVWTGLRPAELAAVLSAVLYESRGSEGAGRRSAPTRRPRRCGARWLAHVSCRRSCAPTSNGIASA
;
A
#
# COMPACT_ATOMS: atom_id res chain seq x y z
N MET A 1 -21.78 31.62 9.39
CA MET A 1 -20.83 30.93 8.49
C MET A 1 -21.37 29.54 8.17
N THR A 2 -22.13 29.43 7.09
CA THR A 2 -22.88 28.22 6.72
C THR A 2 -21.99 27.31 5.91
N LEU A 3 -21.62 26.14 6.46
CA LEU A 3 -20.79 25.16 5.75
C LEU A 3 -21.63 24.41 4.68
N PRO A 4 -21.06 24.12 3.50
CA PRO A 4 -21.77 23.45 2.41
C PRO A 4 -22.09 21.99 2.74
N LYS A 5 -23.29 21.54 2.34
CA LYS A 5 -23.92 20.27 2.72
C LYS A 5 -23.37 19.01 2.02
N ARG A 6 -22.34 19.10 1.18
CA ARG A 6 -21.69 17.93 0.59
C ARG A 6 -20.19 18.18 0.43
N VAL A 7 -19.40 17.47 1.22
CA VAL A 7 -17.97 17.31 1.00
C VAL A 7 -17.76 15.87 0.54
N GLU A 8 -17.46 15.69 -0.74
CA GLU A 8 -17.17 14.37 -1.31
C GLU A 8 -15.75 13.96 -0.93
N HIS A 9 -15.61 13.14 0.12
CA HIS A 9 -14.30 12.64 0.59
C HIS A 9 -13.78 11.41 -0.19
N ARG A 10 -14.27 11.19 -1.42
CA ARG A 10 -13.89 10.03 -2.21
C ARG A 10 -13.56 10.47 -3.62
N GLN A 11 -12.30 10.82 -3.85
CA GLN A 11 -11.46 10.26 -4.91
C GLN A 11 -9.97 10.52 -4.62
N PRO A 12 -9.18 9.47 -4.36
CA PRO A 12 -7.84 9.37 -4.92
C PRO A 12 -7.91 8.36 -6.06
N GLY A 13 -7.87 8.89 -7.29
CA GLY A 13 -7.63 8.08 -8.47
C GLY A 13 -6.26 7.41 -8.38
N CYS A 14 -6.18 6.20 -8.96
CA CYS A 14 -4.96 5.54 -9.40
C CYS A 14 -3.95 5.12 -8.32
N VAL A 15 -4.31 4.17 -7.45
CA VAL A 15 -3.37 3.14 -6.98
C VAL A 15 -4.10 1.80 -6.89
N GLY A 16 -3.73 0.83 -7.76
CA GLY A 16 -4.05 -0.58 -7.54
C GLY A 16 -4.94 -1.29 -8.56
N ILE A 17 -4.79 -1.04 -9.86
CA ILE A 17 -5.11 -2.08 -10.86
C ILE A 17 -4.03 -3.15 -10.68
N TRP A 18 -4.32 -4.23 -9.94
CA TRP A 18 -3.81 -5.61 -10.06
C TRP A 18 -4.21 -6.44 -8.83
N ARG A 19 -5.40 -7.05 -8.87
CA ARG A 19 -5.66 -8.44 -8.42
C ARG A 19 -6.99 -8.96 -9.01
N ARG A 20 -6.92 -9.40 -10.27
CA ARG A 20 -7.74 -10.51 -10.81
C ARG A 20 -7.34 -11.79 -10.06
N ARG A 21 -8.14 -12.84 -9.83
CA ARG A 21 -9.47 -13.27 -10.26
C ARG A 21 -9.79 -14.49 -9.40
N CYS A 22 -10.76 -14.43 -8.49
CA CYS A 22 -11.38 -15.64 -7.96
C CYS A 22 -12.53 -15.99 -8.91
N ALA A 23 -12.37 -17.09 -9.64
CA ALA A 23 -13.42 -17.66 -10.45
C ALA A 23 -14.64 -17.95 -9.57
N ARG A 24 -15.80 -17.45 -9.98
CA ARG A 24 -17.09 -17.81 -9.39
C ARG A 24 -17.47 -19.18 -9.96
N PRO A 25 -17.54 -20.26 -9.17
CA PRO A 25 -18.01 -21.53 -9.69
C PRO A 25 -19.49 -21.42 -10.10
N PRO A 26 -19.94 -22.18 -11.11
CA PRO A 26 -21.34 -22.20 -11.52
C PRO A 26 -22.21 -22.67 -10.35
N ARG A 27 -23.39 -22.06 -10.20
CA ARG A 27 -24.42 -22.52 -9.26
C ARG A 27 -24.90 -23.90 -9.70
N ALA A 28 -24.27 -24.95 -9.18
CA ALA A 28 -24.88 -26.27 -9.14
C ALA A 28 -26.15 -26.17 -8.27
N SER A 29 -27.26 -26.67 -8.80
CA SER A 29 -28.51 -26.85 -8.06
C SER A 29 -28.23 -27.74 -6.84
N LEU A 30 -28.03 -27.12 -5.68
CA LEU A 30 -28.00 -27.82 -4.40
C LEU A 30 -29.40 -28.36 -4.14
N SER A 31 -29.60 -29.63 -4.51
CA SER A 31 -30.62 -30.47 -3.92
C SER A 31 -30.51 -30.36 -2.40
N ARG A 32 -31.53 -29.75 -1.79
CA ARG A 32 -31.67 -29.52 -0.36
C ARG A 32 -31.46 -30.85 0.38
N PRO A 33 -30.40 -31.00 1.20
CA PRO A 33 -30.16 -32.25 1.89
C PRO A 33 -31.37 -32.57 2.78
N ALA A 34 -31.81 -33.82 2.76
CA ALA A 34 -32.87 -34.32 3.60
C ALA A 34 -32.60 -33.91 5.06
N ARG A 35 -33.64 -33.43 5.74
CA ARG A 35 -33.60 -33.06 7.15
C ARG A 35 -33.15 -34.28 7.97
N GLN A 36 -31.86 -34.40 8.23
CA GLN A 36 -31.40 -35.18 9.36
C GLN A 36 -32.00 -34.52 10.60
N ALA A 37 -32.89 -35.24 11.26
CA ALA A 37 -33.48 -34.83 12.51
C ALA A 37 -32.36 -34.49 13.47
N ARG A 38 -32.14 -33.19 13.71
CA ARG A 38 -31.35 -32.74 14.84
C ARG A 38 -31.97 -33.40 16.07
N PRO A 39 -31.20 -34.05 16.94
CA PRO A 39 -31.75 -34.54 18.19
C PRO A 39 -32.40 -33.34 18.86
N ARG A 40 -33.69 -33.49 19.21
CA ARG A 40 -34.35 -32.53 20.09
C ARG A 40 -33.46 -32.47 21.32
N ARG A 41 -32.74 -31.35 21.46
CA ARG A 41 -32.12 -30.99 22.71
C ARG A 41 -33.30 -30.76 23.64
N ASP A 42 -33.58 -31.74 24.50
CA ASP A 42 -34.48 -31.57 25.63
C ASP A 42 -33.99 -30.34 26.38
N ASN A 43 -34.72 -29.25 26.21
CA ASN A 43 -34.41 -27.95 26.77
C ASN A 43 -35.11 -27.84 28.12
N ASP A 44 -34.94 -28.85 28.96
CA ASP A 44 -35.59 -28.95 30.27
C ASP A 44 -34.64 -29.49 31.36
N VAL A 45 -33.38 -29.07 31.30
CA VAL A 45 -32.43 -29.18 32.43
C VAL A 45 -31.66 -27.86 32.51
N GLY A 46 -32.14 -26.93 33.35
CA GLY A 46 -31.40 -25.69 33.65
C GLY A 46 -32.19 -24.38 33.67
N ALA A 47 -33.51 -24.40 33.91
CA ALA A 47 -34.21 -23.22 34.43
C ALA A 47 -33.77 -22.85 35.87
N SER A 48 -32.80 -23.58 36.44
CA SER A 48 -32.15 -23.27 37.71
C SER A 48 -30.81 -22.57 37.47
N GLY A 49 -30.72 -21.35 38.00
CA GLY A 49 -29.67 -20.36 37.83
C GLY A 49 -28.24 -20.88 37.68
N ASP A 50 -27.67 -20.62 36.50
CA ASP A 50 -26.25 -20.35 36.43
C ASP A 50 -25.92 -19.24 37.46
N PRO A 51 -25.13 -19.54 38.51
CA PRO A 51 -24.86 -18.59 39.59
C PRO A 51 -24.19 -17.32 39.07
N GLU A 52 -23.42 -17.41 37.98
CA GLU A 52 -22.81 -16.25 37.35
C GLU A 52 -23.88 -15.37 36.69
N LEU A 53 -24.81 -15.95 35.93
CA LEU A 53 -25.93 -15.21 35.32
C LEU A 53 -26.83 -14.56 36.39
N MET A 54 -27.05 -15.24 37.50
CA MET A 54 -27.82 -14.68 38.62
C MET A 54 -27.09 -13.49 39.26
N SER A 55 -25.78 -13.61 39.48
CA SER A 55 -24.96 -12.51 39.99
C SER A 55 -24.94 -11.31 39.03
N LEU A 56 -24.81 -11.55 37.73
CA LEU A 56 -24.81 -10.51 36.68
C LEU A 56 -26.18 -9.81 36.59
N ARG A 57 -27.28 -10.56 36.65
CA ARG A 57 -28.65 -10.00 36.67
C ARG A 57 -28.89 -9.15 37.91
N GLU A 58 -28.36 -9.56 39.06
CA GLU A 58 -28.47 -8.80 40.30
C GLU A 58 -27.63 -7.52 40.25
N GLN A 59 -26.40 -7.59 39.72
CA GLN A 59 -25.57 -6.40 39.47
C GLN A 59 -26.25 -5.42 38.51
N LEU A 60 -26.88 -5.93 37.43
CA LEU A 60 -27.62 -5.10 36.49
C LEU A 60 -28.81 -4.40 37.15
N ARG A 61 -29.56 -5.10 38.02
CA ARG A 61 -30.70 -4.54 38.76
C ARG A 61 -30.28 -3.47 39.77
N ARG A 62 -29.13 -3.65 40.44
CA ARG A 62 -28.57 -2.67 41.40
C ARG A 62 -27.96 -1.45 40.73
N HIS A 63 -27.69 -1.49 39.43
CA HIS A 63 -27.08 -0.37 38.73
C HIS A 63 -28.03 0.84 38.72
N PRO A 64 -27.57 2.05 39.06
CA PRO A 64 -28.44 3.24 39.16
C PRO A 64 -29.19 3.55 37.86
N ALA A 65 -28.59 3.28 36.70
CA ALA A 65 -29.24 3.46 35.40
C ALA A 65 -30.37 2.45 35.12
N HIS A 66 -30.52 1.39 35.91
CA HIS A 66 -31.58 0.38 35.72
C HIS A 66 -32.98 0.94 35.98
N HIS A 67 -33.09 1.87 36.92
CA HIS A 67 -34.34 2.52 37.36
C HIS A 67 -34.53 3.94 36.80
N ALA A 68 -33.67 4.40 35.89
CA ALA A 68 -33.78 5.72 35.30
C ALA A 68 -35.02 5.81 34.37
N PRO A 69 -35.80 6.91 34.43
CA PRO A 69 -37.03 7.05 33.65
C PRO A 69 -36.79 7.05 32.14
N ASP A 70 -35.66 7.62 31.68
CA ASP A 70 -35.27 7.69 30.27
C ASP A 70 -34.21 6.64 29.88
N ARG A 71 -34.15 5.52 30.59
CA ARG A 71 -33.11 4.48 30.42
C ARG A 71 -32.91 4.07 28.96
N GLU A 72 -33.97 3.79 28.22
CA GLU A 72 -33.86 3.34 26.83
C GLU A 72 -33.29 4.43 25.91
N ALA A 73 -33.68 5.69 26.12
CA ALA A 73 -33.16 6.81 25.36
C ALA A 73 -31.66 7.03 25.66
N GLN A 74 -31.27 6.96 26.93
CA GLN A 74 -29.87 7.04 27.36
C GLN A 74 -29.03 5.88 26.81
N LEU A 75 -29.56 4.66 26.80
CA LEU A 75 -28.88 3.49 26.22
C LEU A 75 -28.64 3.64 24.73
N ARG A 76 -29.62 4.13 23.95
CA ARG A 76 -29.43 4.39 22.51
C ARG A 76 -28.31 5.41 22.25
N VAL A 77 -28.22 6.46 23.07
CA VAL A 77 -27.15 7.45 22.98
C VAL A 77 -25.80 6.81 23.33
N ALA A 78 -25.74 6.02 24.40
CA ALA A 78 -24.52 5.31 24.82
C ALA A 78 -24.06 4.30 23.75
N GLU A 79 -24.96 3.52 23.15
CA GLU A 79 -24.67 2.60 22.05
C GLU A 79 -24.11 3.35 20.83
N ARG A 80 -24.73 4.48 20.49
CA ARG A 80 -24.24 5.34 19.41
C ARG A 80 -22.86 5.90 19.72
N TYR A 81 -22.63 6.37 20.95
CA TYR A 81 -21.34 6.86 21.42
C TYR A 81 -20.26 5.77 21.29
N LEU A 82 -20.51 4.58 21.83
CA LEU A 82 -19.58 3.44 21.74
C LEU A 82 -19.33 2.99 20.30
N ARG A 83 -20.32 3.10 19.42
CA ARG A 83 -20.13 2.86 18.00
C ARG A 83 -19.20 3.91 17.37
N ILE A 84 -19.46 5.18 17.61
CA ILE A 84 -18.63 6.29 17.10
C ILE A 84 -17.21 6.22 17.65
N GLU A 85 -17.03 5.86 18.92
CA GLU A 85 -15.73 5.60 19.54
C GLU A 85 -14.95 4.51 18.79
N ARG A 86 -15.58 3.36 18.52
CA ARG A 86 -14.96 2.28 17.73
C ARG A 86 -14.63 2.72 16.31
N ASP A 87 -15.54 3.45 15.66
CA ASP A 87 -15.33 3.98 14.32
C ASP A 87 -14.17 4.99 14.30
N ASN A 88 -14.07 5.87 15.30
CA ASN A 88 -12.96 6.80 15.50
C ASN A 88 -11.64 6.07 15.72
N ALA A 89 -11.59 5.07 16.60
CA ALA A 89 -10.40 4.28 16.84
C ALA A 89 -9.93 3.57 15.54
N ALA A 90 -10.86 3.02 14.77
CA ALA A 90 -10.57 2.39 13.48
C ALA A 90 -10.05 3.41 12.44
N LEU A 91 -10.59 4.63 12.41
CA LEU A 91 -10.10 5.70 11.54
C LEU A 91 -8.70 6.16 11.95
N GLN A 92 -8.45 6.37 13.23
CA GLN A 92 -7.14 6.74 13.76
C GLN A 92 -6.09 5.67 13.39
N GLN A 93 -6.43 4.38 13.52
CA GLN A 93 -5.54 3.29 13.13
C GLN A 93 -5.23 3.29 11.62
N LYS A 94 -6.22 3.59 10.76
CA LYS A 94 -6.01 3.71 9.31
C LYS A 94 -5.09 4.89 8.96
N VAL A 95 -5.29 6.04 9.60
CA VAL A 95 -4.42 7.21 9.43
C VAL A 95 -3.00 6.87 9.85
N ALA A 96 -2.82 6.29 11.04
CA ALA A 96 -1.50 5.88 11.52
C ALA A 96 -0.82 4.89 10.57
N ALA A 97 -1.56 3.91 10.05
CA ALA A 97 -1.03 2.94 9.09
C ALA A 97 -0.63 3.58 7.75
N ALA A 98 -1.46 4.49 7.21
CA ALA A 98 -1.16 5.21 5.97
C ALA A 98 0.08 6.11 6.14
N THR A 99 0.15 6.87 7.24
CA THR A 99 1.31 7.73 7.55
C THR A 99 2.59 6.91 7.68
N ASN A 100 2.54 5.76 8.36
CA ASN A 100 3.69 4.86 8.48
C ASN A 100 4.11 4.28 7.12
N SER A 101 3.16 4.05 6.20
CA SER A 101 3.49 3.59 4.85
C SER A 101 4.22 4.65 4.01
N LEU A 102 3.87 5.93 4.17
CA LEU A 102 4.57 7.03 3.49
C LEU A 102 5.99 7.19 4.01
N ALA A 103 6.17 7.23 5.34
CA ALA A 103 7.49 7.31 5.97
C ALA A 103 8.40 6.17 5.50
N ARG A 104 7.91 4.91 5.57
CA ARG A 104 8.66 3.74 5.08
C ARG A 104 9.01 3.81 3.60
N THR A 105 8.12 4.37 2.78
CA THR A 105 8.38 4.51 1.34
C THR A 105 9.43 5.58 1.09
N PHE A 106 9.35 6.71 1.80
CA PHE A 106 10.35 7.76 1.75
C PHE A 106 11.73 7.24 2.20
N ASP A 107 11.82 6.53 3.32
CA ASP A 107 13.07 5.96 3.83
C ASP A 107 13.70 5.00 2.81
N ARG A 108 12.86 4.18 2.14
CA ARG A 108 13.33 3.29 1.06
C ARG A 108 13.87 4.07 -0.14
N ILE A 109 13.21 5.16 -0.53
CA ILE A 109 13.67 6.01 -1.64
C ILE A 109 14.99 6.69 -1.25
N VAL A 110 15.09 7.25 -0.06
CA VAL A 110 16.33 7.87 0.45
C VAL A 110 17.46 6.84 0.51
N GLY A 111 17.18 5.64 1.01
CA GLY A 111 18.15 4.53 1.02
C GLY A 111 18.65 4.18 -0.37
N LEU A 112 17.75 4.00 -1.33
CA LEU A 112 18.08 3.71 -2.72
C LEU A 112 18.89 4.84 -3.38
N LEU A 113 18.51 6.10 -3.17
CA LEU A 113 19.24 7.25 -3.72
C LEU A 113 20.61 7.42 -3.05
N THR A 114 20.74 7.07 -1.78
CA THR A 114 22.01 7.05 -1.06
C THR A 114 22.93 5.96 -1.60
N GLU A 115 22.44 4.74 -1.76
CA GLU A 115 23.18 3.62 -2.36
C GLU A 115 23.70 3.96 -3.77
N ARG A 116 22.90 4.70 -4.54
CA ARG A 116 23.27 5.13 -5.90
C ARG A 116 24.16 6.36 -5.94
N GLY A 117 24.36 7.05 -4.81
CA GLY A 117 25.21 8.24 -4.69
C GLY A 117 24.54 9.55 -5.14
N PHE A 118 23.22 9.58 -5.30
CA PHE A 118 22.45 10.81 -5.54
C PHE A 118 22.21 11.60 -4.25
N ILE A 119 22.22 10.90 -3.11
CA ILE A 119 22.18 11.47 -1.76
C ILE A 119 23.42 10.97 -1.00
N ARG A 120 23.93 11.77 -0.08
CA ARG A 120 24.97 11.39 0.89
C ARG A 120 24.47 11.66 2.29
N MET A 121 24.71 10.74 3.21
CA MET A 121 24.45 10.97 4.63
C MET A 121 25.64 11.69 5.25
N LEU A 122 25.42 12.88 5.82
CA LEU A 122 26.42 13.64 6.58
C LEU A 122 25.89 13.83 8.00
N ASN A 123 26.57 13.27 9.00
CA ASN A 123 26.17 13.35 10.41
C ASN A 123 24.74 12.84 10.71
N GLY A 124 24.23 11.91 9.88
CA GLY A 124 22.86 11.41 10.00
C GLY A 124 21.83 12.17 9.18
N ASP A 125 22.19 13.30 8.56
CA ASP A 125 21.29 14.09 7.72
C ASP A 125 21.54 13.83 6.21
N PRO A 126 20.48 13.65 5.41
CA PRO A 126 20.60 13.46 3.96
C PRO A 126 20.95 14.78 3.26
N GLN A 127 22.06 14.79 2.50
CA GLN A 127 22.45 15.88 1.62
C GLN A 127 22.45 15.48 0.16
N VAL A 128 21.91 16.35 -0.70
CA VAL A 128 21.83 16.12 -2.15
C VAL A 128 23.20 16.31 -2.80
N THR A 129 23.66 15.34 -3.58
CA THR A 129 24.92 15.43 -4.34
C THR A 129 24.74 16.23 -5.64
N GLU A 130 25.83 16.52 -6.35
CA GLU A 130 25.72 17.20 -7.66
C GLU A 130 24.90 16.37 -8.66
N ASP A 131 25.13 15.05 -8.70
CA ASP A 131 24.30 14.13 -9.49
C ASP A 131 22.84 14.13 -9.04
N GLY A 132 22.59 14.27 -7.73
CA GLY A 132 21.24 14.41 -7.17
C GLY A 132 20.53 15.68 -7.64
N ARG A 133 21.25 16.80 -7.78
CA ARG A 133 20.71 18.05 -8.34
C ARG A 133 20.35 17.90 -9.82
N LEU A 134 21.14 17.13 -10.57
CA LEU A 134 20.80 16.80 -11.96
C LEU A 134 19.51 15.97 -12.02
N LEU A 135 19.40 14.93 -11.19
CA LEU A 135 18.20 14.10 -11.11
C LEU A 135 16.95 14.93 -10.77
N ALA A 136 17.06 15.87 -9.83
CA ALA A 136 15.96 16.76 -9.43
C ALA A 136 15.41 17.66 -10.56
N ARG A 137 16.11 17.75 -11.70
CA ARG A 137 15.67 18.53 -12.88
C ARG A 137 14.98 17.68 -13.95
N ILE A 138 14.90 16.36 -13.77
CA ILE A 138 14.30 15.43 -14.72
C ILE A 138 12.92 15.04 -14.19
N TYR A 139 11.87 15.34 -14.95
CA TYR A 139 10.48 15.04 -14.57
C TYR A 139 9.94 13.92 -15.45
N SER A 140 10.16 12.66 -15.05
CA SER A 140 9.71 11.48 -15.77
C SER A 140 9.59 10.28 -14.83
N GLU A 141 8.70 9.33 -15.13
CA GLU A 141 8.60 8.03 -14.45
C GLU A 141 9.91 7.21 -14.52
N SER A 142 10.77 7.50 -15.50
CA SER A 142 12.08 6.85 -15.68
C SER A 142 13.25 7.80 -15.40
N ASP A 143 13.06 8.83 -14.57
CA ASP A 143 14.06 9.83 -14.20
C ASP A 143 15.39 9.25 -13.72
N LEU A 144 15.36 8.26 -12.84
CA LEU A 144 16.55 7.63 -12.28
C LEU A 144 17.35 6.86 -13.35
N LEU A 145 16.65 6.21 -14.28
CA LEU A 145 17.28 5.57 -15.44
C LEU A 145 17.99 6.62 -16.31
N VAL A 146 17.32 7.74 -16.61
CA VAL A 146 17.88 8.83 -17.42
C VAL A 146 19.09 9.43 -16.72
N ALA A 147 18.99 9.77 -15.43
CA ALA A 147 20.08 10.32 -14.65
C ALA A 147 21.30 9.39 -14.61
N GLU A 148 21.09 8.09 -14.44
CA GLU A 148 22.18 7.10 -14.49
C GLU A 148 22.81 7.01 -15.89
N CYS A 149 22.02 7.06 -16.96
CA CYS A 149 22.54 7.05 -18.33
C CYS A 149 23.40 8.27 -18.63
N LEU A 150 22.97 9.45 -18.15
CA LEU A 150 23.72 10.70 -18.28
C LEU A 150 25.01 10.65 -17.47
N ARG A 151 24.94 10.26 -16.19
CA ARG A 151 26.09 10.15 -15.29
C ARG A 151 27.16 9.19 -15.80
N THR A 152 26.74 8.04 -16.34
CA THR A 152 27.66 7.01 -16.87
C THR A 152 28.09 7.26 -18.32
N GLY A 153 27.59 8.34 -18.93
CA GLY A 153 27.86 8.67 -20.32
C GLY A 153 27.46 7.56 -21.29
N VAL A 154 26.39 6.79 -21.01
CA VAL A 154 25.97 5.68 -21.89
C VAL A 154 25.51 6.17 -23.25
N TRP A 155 25.02 7.40 -23.34
CA TRP A 155 24.56 8.02 -24.57
C TRP A 155 25.62 8.82 -25.32
N THR A 156 26.86 8.89 -24.80
CA THR A 156 27.94 9.57 -25.50
C THR A 156 28.26 8.85 -26.82
N GLY A 157 28.38 9.62 -27.90
CA GLY A 157 28.68 9.09 -29.25
C GLY A 157 27.48 8.53 -30.03
N LEU A 158 26.25 8.66 -29.51
CA LEU A 158 25.03 8.40 -30.29
C LEU A 158 24.77 9.53 -31.29
N ARG A 159 24.37 9.17 -32.51
CA ARG A 159 23.87 10.15 -33.49
C ARG A 159 22.50 10.69 -33.04
N PRO A 160 22.09 11.89 -33.48
CA PRO A 160 20.78 12.47 -33.10
C PRO A 160 19.60 11.52 -33.31
N ALA A 161 19.54 10.82 -34.46
CA ALA A 161 18.48 9.83 -34.74
C ALA A 161 18.54 8.60 -33.82
N GLU A 162 19.73 8.19 -33.39
CA GLU A 162 19.91 7.06 -32.47
C GLU A 162 19.53 7.44 -31.04
N LEU A 163 19.86 8.66 -30.62
CA LEU A 163 19.41 9.21 -29.34
C LEU A 163 17.88 9.32 -29.31
N ALA A 164 17.27 9.86 -30.36
CA ALA A 164 15.82 9.95 -30.47
C ALA A 164 15.14 8.58 -30.38
N ALA A 165 15.71 7.54 -31.00
CA ALA A 165 15.21 6.18 -30.89
C ALA A 165 15.30 5.62 -29.47
N VAL A 166 16.40 5.88 -28.75
CA VAL A 166 16.57 5.45 -27.35
C VAL A 166 15.59 6.18 -26.43
N LEU A 167 15.47 7.51 -26.56
CA LEU A 167 14.55 8.31 -25.76
C LEU A 167 13.09 7.93 -26.01
N SER A 168 12.73 7.65 -27.26
CA SER A 168 11.39 7.15 -27.61
C SER A 168 11.09 5.83 -26.89
N ALA A 169 12.07 4.93 -26.77
CA ALA A 169 11.89 3.67 -26.05
C ALA A 169 11.82 3.86 -24.52
N VAL A 170 12.53 4.84 -23.96
CA VAL A 170 12.50 5.14 -22.52
C VAL A 170 11.18 5.80 -22.11
N LEU A 171 10.62 6.66 -22.96
CA LEU A 171 9.38 7.39 -22.67
C LEU A 171 8.11 6.64 -23.11
N TYR A 172 8.24 5.58 -23.90
CA TYR A 172 7.09 4.86 -24.41
C TYR A 172 6.44 4.00 -23.34
N GLU A 173 5.15 4.23 -23.12
CA GLU A 173 4.29 3.40 -22.27
C GLU A 173 3.30 2.62 -23.13
N SER A 174 3.21 1.29 -22.93
CA SER A 174 2.23 0.47 -23.61
C SER A 174 0.83 0.73 -23.04
N ARG A 175 -0.07 1.26 -23.86
CA ARG A 175 -1.47 1.55 -23.47
C ARG A 175 -2.43 0.33 -23.52
N GLY A 176 -1.92 -0.90 -23.44
CA GLY A 176 -2.76 -2.12 -23.58
C GLY A 176 -2.10 -3.41 -23.06
N SER A 177 -2.89 -4.49 -23.00
CA SER A 177 -2.43 -5.82 -22.55
C SER A 177 -1.64 -6.60 -23.61
N GLU A 178 -1.48 -6.05 -24.82
CA GLU A 178 -0.51 -6.56 -25.76
C GLU A 178 0.87 -6.21 -25.24
N GLY A 179 1.52 -7.21 -24.64
CA GLY A 179 2.89 -7.10 -24.17
C GLY A 179 3.75 -6.53 -25.27
N ALA A 180 4.65 -5.61 -24.91
CA ALA A 180 5.63 -5.08 -25.83
C ALA A 180 6.39 -6.26 -26.46
N GLY A 181 6.02 -6.64 -27.69
CA GLY A 181 6.77 -7.59 -28.48
C GLY A 181 8.22 -7.13 -28.51
N ARG A 182 9.19 -8.05 -28.61
CA ARG A 182 10.62 -7.71 -28.69
C ARG A 182 10.87 -6.81 -29.90
N ARG A 183 10.73 -5.48 -29.73
CA ARG A 183 11.04 -4.49 -30.75
C ARG A 183 12.55 -4.32 -30.73
N SER A 184 13.21 -4.91 -31.73
CA SER A 184 14.65 -4.78 -31.87
C SER A 184 14.98 -3.36 -32.34
N ALA A 185 15.90 -2.67 -31.67
CA ALA A 185 16.31 -1.33 -32.11
C ALA A 185 16.91 -1.39 -33.54
N PRO A 186 16.65 -0.38 -34.38
CA PRO A 186 16.99 -0.44 -35.81
C PRO A 186 18.50 -0.48 -36.09
N THR A 187 19.35 0.01 -35.17
CA THR A 187 20.81 0.04 -35.33
C THR A 187 21.55 -0.60 -34.16
N ARG A 188 22.82 -0.98 -34.38
CA ARG A 188 23.67 -1.72 -33.42
C ARG A 188 24.08 -0.88 -32.20
N ARG A 189 24.15 0.45 -32.33
CA ARG A 189 24.57 1.37 -31.25
C ARG A 189 23.53 1.49 -30.13
N PRO A 190 22.24 1.76 -30.38
CA PRO A 190 21.18 1.69 -29.37
C PRO A 190 21.11 0.35 -28.63
N ARG A 191 21.29 -0.77 -29.34
CA ARG A 191 21.33 -2.11 -28.72
C ARG A 191 22.49 -2.27 -27.74
N ARG A 192 23.68 -1.75 -28.10
CA ARG A 192 24.86 -1.75 -27.23
C ARG A 192 24.69 -0.82 -26.03
N CYS A 193 24.05 0.34 -26.18
CA CYS A 193 23.73 1.23 -25.06
C CYS A 193 22.82 0.53 -24.03
N GLY A 194 21.75 -0.13 -24.50
CA GLY A 194 20.88 -0.93 -23.62
C GLY A 194 21.61 -2.06 -22.88
N ALA A 195 22.46 -2.81 -23.59
CA ALA A 195 23.27 -3.87 -22.99
C ALA A 195 24.32 -3.34 -21.99
N ARG A 196 24.97 -2.20 -22.30
CA ARG A 196 25.96 -1.55 -21.45
C ARG A 196 25.34 -1.00 -20.17
N TRP A 197 24.12 -0.46 -20.25
CA TRP A 197 23.39 -0.04 -19.06
C TRP A 197 22.97 -1.23 -18.18
N LEU A 198 22.42 -2.30 -18.77
CA LEU A 198 22.06 -3.52 -18.03
C LEU A 198 23.26 -4.16 -17.33
N ALA A 199 24.43 -4.16 -17.97
CA ALA A 199 25.68 -4.63 -17.38
C ALA A 199 26.14 -3.73 -16.21
N HIS A 200 26.07 -2.41 -16.37
CA HIS A 200 26.46 -1.46 -15.32
C HIS A 200 25.53 -1.52 -14.11
N VAL A 201 24.22 -1.64 -14.34
CA VAL A 201 23.21 -1.81 -13.27
C VAL A 201 23.38 -3.13 -12.55
N SER A 202 23.59 -4.24 -13.27
CA SER A 202 23.80 -5.56 -12.65
C SER A 202 25.10 -5.61 -11.83
N CYS A 203 26.19 -5.02 -12.32
CA CYS A 203 27.46 -4.98 -11.61
C CYS A 203 27.35 -4.21 -10.29
N ARG A 204 26.72 -3.01 -10.28
CA ARG A 204 26.53 -2.24 -9.03
C ARG A 204 25.53 -2.86 -8.06
N ARG A 205 24.50 -3.57 -8.55
CA ARG A 205 23.59 -4.34 -7.68
C ARG A 205 24.30 -5.48 -6.94
N SER A 206 25.39 -5.99 -7.52
CA SER A 206 26.20 -7.09 -6.97
C SER A 206 27.27 -6.58 -5.98
N CYS A 207 27.68 -5.31 -6.10
CA CYS A 207 28.71 -4.69 -5.25
C CYS A 207 28.15 -3.87 -4.08
N ALA A 208 26.82 -3.82 -3.89
CA ALA A 208 26.24 -3.20 -2.71
C ALA A 208 26.60 -4.05 -1.48
N PRO A 209 27.32 -3.52 -0.47
CA PRO A 209 27.58 -4.27 0.75
C PRO A 209 26.24 -4.55 1.43
N THR A 210 25.94 -5.82 1.65
CA THR A 210 24.81 -6.24 2.50
C THR A 210 25.06 -5.76 3.93
N SER A 211 24.63 -4.54 4.26
CA SER A 211 24.53 -4.07 5.64
C SER A 211 23.32 -4.72 6.33
N ASN A 212 23.38 -6.04 6.50
CA ASN A 212 22.60 -6.70 7.53
C ASN A 212 23.30 -6.44 8.87
N GLY A 213 22.88 -5.37 9.54
CA GLY A 213 23.37 -4.99 10.87
C GLY A 213 22.27 -4.32 11.67
N ILE A 214 21.16 -5.03 11.90
CA ILE A 214 20.25 -4.70 13.00
C ILE A 214 20.98 -5.13 14.27
N ALA A 215 21.74 -4.20 14.87
CA ALA A 215 22.22 -4.35 16.23
C ALA A 215 21.07 -3.93 17.17
N SER A 216 20.50 -4.93 17.85
CA SER A 216 19.71 -4.73 19.05
C SER A 216 20.60 -4.21 20.18
N ALA A 217 20.21 -3.08 20.77
CA ALA A 217 20.54 -2.67 22.14
C ALA A 217 19.34 -1.91 22.68
#